data_AF-A0A8T2NDF1-F1
#
_entry.id   AF-A0A8T2NDF1-F1
#
_cell.length_a   1.000
_cell.length_b   1.000
_cell.length_c   1.000
_cell.angle_alpha   90.00
_cell.angle_beta   90.00
_cell.angle_gamma   90.00
#
_symmetry.space_group_name_H-M   'P 1'
#
loop_
_entity.id
_entity.type
_entity.pdbx_description
1 polymer ?
#
loop_
_entity_poly.entity_id
_entity_poly.type
_entity_poly.pdbx_seq_one_letter_code
_entity_poly.pdbx_strand_id
1 'polypeptide(L)'
;MAEAQQARVQTAVEEMVQCLERDHIRKMQGRMFRCSADCCERSSDSMSQVHQCIERCHAPLAQAQSLVTTELERFQDRIARCTMHCNDKAKDLFDSGAKEPAVRALMESCVGTCVDDHINLLPSMTRKLKDSLGGLPQNTDSQSLGSAKDLKMDGGKGLAGLHPHSAASFSRHLPEDHP
;
A
#
# COMPACT_ATOMS: atom_id res chain seq x y z
N MET A 1 -21.04 14.88 -6.75
CA MET A 1 -20.41 14.59 -8.06
C MET A 1 -18.92 14.30 -7.91
N ALA A 2 -18.15 15.22 -7.31
CA ALA A 2 -16.77 14.95 -6.91
C ALA A 2 -16.66 13.67 -6.04
N GLU A 3 -17.57 13.51 -5.07
CA GLU A 3 -17.65 12.32 -4.21
C GLU A 3 -17.85 11.01 -4.98
N ALA A 4 -18.68 10.99 -6.02
CA ALA A 4 -18.92 9.78 -6.82
C ALA A 4 -17.66 9.39 -7.62
N GLN A 5 -16.99 10.36 -8.24
CA GLN A 5 -15.74 10.13 -8.95
C GLN A 5 -14.62 9.70 -7.99
N GLN A 6 -14.58 10.30 -6.80
CA GLN A 6 -13.64 9.94 -5.74
C GLN A 6 -13.88 8.50 -5.26
N ALA A 7 -15.13 8.09 -5.04
CA ALA A 7 -15.49 6.73 -4.64
C ALA A 7 -15.10 5.68 -5.69
N ARG A 8 -15.24 5.99 -6.99
CA ARG A 8 -14.81 5.11 -8.09
C ARG A 8 -13.31 4.85 -8.04
N VAL A 9 -12.51 5.91 -7.87
CA VAL A 9 -11.05 5.80 -7.77
C VAL A 9 -10.65 5.01 -6.53
N GLN A 10 -11.25 5.31 -5.37
CA GLN A 10 -10.99 4.59 -4.12
C GLN A 10 -11.26 3.10 -4.27
N THR A 11 -12.43 2.73 -4.82
CA THR A 11 -12.81 1.32 -5.04
C THR A 11 -11.79 0.62 -5.93
N ALA A 12 -11.42 1.21 -7.06
CA ALA A 12 -10.48 0.60 -7.99
C ALA A 12 -9.06 0.46 -7.41
N VAL A 13 -8.61 1.43 -6.62
CA VAL A 13 -7.34 1.36 -5.90
C VAL A 13 -7.39 0.29 -4.82
N GLU A 14 -8.48 0.21 -4.07
CA GLU A 14 -8.67 -0.80 -3.02
C GLU A 14 -8.65 -2.22 -3.60
N GLU A 15 -9.38 -2.47 -4.70
CA GLU A 15 -9.37 -3.75 -5.39
C GLU A 15 -7.96 -4.17 -5.83
N MET A 16 -7.18 -3.22 -6.37
CA MET A 16 -5.78 -3.44 -6.72
C MET A 16 -4.94 -3.80 -5.49
N VAL A 17 -5.06 -3.03 -4.40
CA VAL A 17 -4.29 -3.26 -3.17
C VAL A 17 -4.65 -4.62 -2.55
N GLN A 18 -5.93 -4.97 -2.49
CA GLN A 18 -6.40 -6.27 -2.03
C GLN A 18 -5.83 -7.40 -2.90
N CYS A 19 -5.71 -7.21 -4.21
CA CYS A 19 -5.06 -8.17 -5.09
C CYS A 19 -3.57 -8.34 -4.79
N LEU A 20 -2.82 -7.24 -4.60
CA LEU A 20 -1.40 -7.30 -4.23
C LEU A 20 -1.19 -7.95 -2.85
N GLU A 21 -2.06 -7.61 -1.89
CA GLU A 21 -2.01 -8.14 -0.53
C GLU A 21 -2.16 -9.67 -0.54
N ARG A 22 -3.25 -10.14 -1.14
CA ARG A 22 -3.60 -11.56 -1.19
C ARG A 22 -2.56 -12.38 -1.93
N ASP A 23 -2.07 -11.87 -3.07
CA ASP A 23 -1.22 -12.65 -3.96
C ASP A 23 0.24 -12.68 -3.48
N HIS A 24 0.73 -11.60 -2.85
CA HIS A 24 2.14 -11.41 -2.48
C HIS A 24 2.34 -11.09 -1.00
N ILE A 25 1.78 -9.97 -0.50
CA ILE A 25 2.16 -9.40 0.81
C ILE A 25 1.86 -10.38 1.96
N ARG A 26 0.70 -11.04 1.95
CA ARG A 26 0.34 -12.03 2.98
C ARG A 26 1.34 -13.17 3.08
N LYS A 27 1.83 -13.65 1.93
CA LYS A 27 2.84 -14.72 1.88
C LYS A 27 4.19 -14.22 2.38
N MET A 28 4.56 -12.98 2.06
CA MET A 28 5.78 -12.34 2.57
C MET A 28 5.72 -12.19 4.09
N GLN A 29 4.60 -11.71 4.64
CA GLN A 29 4.38 -11.64 6.09
C GLN A 29 4.52 -13.02 6.75
N GLY A 30 3.90 -14.05 6.19
CA GLY A 30 4.02 -15.41 6.71
C GLY A 30 5.47 -15.94 6.72
N ARG A 31 6.26 -15.63 5.69
CA ARG A 31 7.69 -15.98 5.64
C ARG A 31 8.51 -15.17 6.65
N MET A 32 8.25 -13.86 6.75
CA MET A 32 8.90 -12.97 7.72
C MET A 32 8.70 -13.51 9.14
N PHE A 33 7.46 -13.77 9.56
CA PHE A 33 7.19 -14.25 10.91
C PHE A 33 7.83 -15.61 11.21
N ARG A 34 7.84 -16.53 10.25
CA ARG A 34 8.52 -17.82 10.41
C ARG A 34 10.04 -17.65 10.53
N CYS A 35 10.65 -16.85 9.67
CA CYS A 35 12.07 -16.50 9.74
C CYS A 35 12.43 -15.89 11.11
N SER A 36 11.61 -14.94 11.59
CA SER A 36 11.83 -14.31 12.90
C SER A 36 11.70 -15.31 14.06
N ALA A 37 10.76 -16.27 13.97
CA ALA A 37 10.66 -17.34 14.96
C ALA A 37 11.91 -18.24 14.94
N ASP A 38 12.35 -18.68 13.76
CA ASP A 38 13.58 -19.47 13.59
C ASP A 38 14.81 -18.73 14.15
N CYS A 39 14.88 -17.39 14.02
CA CYS A 39 15.95 -16.58 14.64
C CYS A 39 15.92 -16.67 16.17
N CYS A 40 14.74 -16.59 16.78
CA CYS A 40 14.58 -16.63 18.24
C CYS A 40 14.88 -18.00 18.85
N GLU A 41 14.77 -19.07 18.08
CA GLU A 41 15.06 -20.44 18.53
C GLU A 41 16.56 -20.77 18.57
N ARG A 42 17.42 -19.91 17.99
CA ARG A 42 18.88 -20.11 17.95
C ARG A 42 19.51 -19.83 19.31
N SER A 43 19.58 -20.87 20.15
CA SER A 43 20.15 -20.78 21.51
C SER A 43 21.66 -20.47 21.54
N SER A 44 22.37 -20.68 20.43
CA SER A 44 23.80 -20.36 20.30
C SER A 44 24.07 -18.90 19.98
N ASP A 45 23.09 -18.18 19.46
CA ASP A 45 23.24 -16.81 19.01
C ASP A 45 23.13 -15.86 20.20
N SER A 46 23.99 -14.84 20.24
CA SER A 46 23.83 -13.72 21.17
C SER A 46 22.58 -12.91 20.85
N MET A 47 22.09 -12.13 21.82
CA MET A 47 20.95 -11.24 21.59
C MET A 47 21.13 -10.34 20.37
N SER A 48 22.31 -9.77 20.16
CA SER A 48 22.61 -8.90 19.00
C SER A 48 22.45 -9.64 17.67
N GLN A 49 22.93 -10.89 17.60
CA GLN A 49 22.81 -11.74 16.41
C GLN A 49 21.34 -12.08 16.11
N VAL A 50 20.55 -12.39 17.13
CA VAL A 50 19.11 -12.65 16.99
C VAL A 50 18.37 -11.40 16.46
N HIS A 51 18.64 -10.22 17.01
CA HIS A 51 18.01 -8.98 16.53
C HIS A 51 18.38 -8.68 15.07
N GLN A 52 19.66 -8.82 14.71
CA GLN A 52 20.10 -8.63 13.34
C GLN A 52 19.47 -9.66 12.38
N CYS A 53 19.27 -10.90 12.82
CA CYS A 53 18.56 -11.92 12.06
C CYS A 53 17.11 -11.50 11.79
N ILE A 54 16.39 -11.03 12.82
CA ILE A 54 15.01 -10.54 12.70
C ILE A 54 14.93 -9.33 11.74
N GLU A 55 15.84 -8.36 11.84
CA GLU A 55 15.86 -7.21 10.93
C GLU A 55 16.00 -7.65 9.46
N ARG A 56 16.85 -8.64 9.18
CA ARG A 56 16.98 -9.23 7.84
C ARG A 56 15.69 -9.94 7.43
N CYS A 57 15.02 -10.64 8.34
CA CYS A 57 13.72 -11.27 8.08
C CYS A 57 12.66 -10.25 7.62
N HIS A 58 12.67 -9.04 8.19
CA HIS A 58 11.71 -7.97 7.91
C HIS A 58 12.03 -7.17 6.64
N ALA A 59 13.31 -7.08 6.25
CA ALA A 59 13.76 -6.20 5.17
C ALA A 59 13.00 -6.38 3.83
N PRO A 60 12.73 -7.60 3.32
CA PRO A 60 12.00 -7.76 2.06
C PRO A 60 10.55 -7.28 2.14
N LEU A 61 9.87 -7.48 3.28
CA LEU A 61 8.51 -7.00 3.46
C LEU A 61 8.47 -5.47 3.52
N ALA A 62 9.43 -4.85 4.22
CA ALA A 62 9.55 -3.40 4.26
C ALA A 62 9.80 -2.80 2.86
N GLN A 63 10.66 -3.43 2.05
CA GLN A 63 10.89 -3.02 0.66
C GLN A 63 9.61 -3.16 -0.19
N ALA A 64 8.88 -4.27 -0.06
CA ALA A 64 7.61 -4.47 -0.74
C ALA A 64 6.58 -3.39 -0.39
N GLN A 65 6.42 -3.10 0.90
CA GLN A 65 5.50 -2.07 1.39
C GLN A 65 5.89 -0.69 0.84
N SER A 66 7.17 -0.32 0.90
CA SER A 66 7.65 0.95 0.34
C SER A 66 7.36 1.06 -1.16
N LEU A 67 7.60 0.01 -1.93
CA LEU A 67 7.36 -0.01 -3.37
C LEU A 67 5.87 0.20 -3.71
N VAL A 68 4.96 -0.50 -3.01
CA VAL A 68 3.51 -0.33 -3.22
C VAL A 68 3.06 1.07 -2.81
N THR A 69 3.49 1.56 -1.64
CA THR A 69 3.11 2.90 -1.15
C THR A 69 3.58 3.99 -2.10
N THR A 70 4.84 3.97 -2.54
CA THR A 70 5.38 4.98 -3.45
C THR A 70 4.64 4.99 -4.80
N GLU A 71 4.24 3.84 -5.32
CA GLU A 71 3.50 3.81 -6.58
C GLU A 71 2.06 4.32 -6.43
N LEU A 72 1.42 4.03 -5.29
CA LEU A 72 0.11 4.58 -4.94
C LEU A 72 0.14 6.09 -4.74
N GLU A 73 1.19 6.63 -4.12
CA GLU A 73 1.39 8.08 -3.95
C GLU A 73 1.54 8.76 -5.32
N ARG A 74 2.37 8.20 -6.21
CA ARG A 74 2.52 8.72 -7.58
C ARG A 74 1.21 8.69 -8.36
N PHE A 75 0.39 7.65 -8.17
CA PHE A 75 -0.93 7.56 -8.79
C PHE A 75 -1.86 8.67 -8.28
N GLN A 76 -1.89 8.90 -6.95
CA GLN A 76 -2.65 9.97 -6.31
C GLN A 76 -2.21 11.36 -6.78
N ASP A 77 -0.91 11.62 -6.87
CA ASP A 77 -0.37 12.89 -7.34
C ASP A 77 -0.76 13.20 -8.79
N ARG A 78 -0.85 12.17 -9.63
CA ARG A 78 -1.26 12.32 -11.03
C ARG A 78 -2.74 12.68 -11.14
N ILE A 79 -3.61 11.99 -10.41
CA ILE A 79 -5.05 12.28 -10.46
C ILE A 79 -5.39 13.62 -9.80
N ALA A 80 -4.69 13.99 -8.73
CA ALA A 80 -4.84 15.29 -8.08
C ALA A 80 -4.48 16.45 -9.04
N ARG A 81 -3.34 16.35 -9.73
CA ARG A 81 -2.94 17.34 -10.75
C ARG A 81 -3.89 17.39 -11.93
N CYS A 82 -4.42 16.24 -12.35
CA CYS A 82 -5.40 16.17 -13.43
C CYS A 82 -6.73 16.85 -13.02
N THR A 83 -7.17 16.66 -11.78
CA THR A 83 -8.35 17.36 -11.23
C THR A 83 -8.10 18.87 -11.10
N MET A 84 -6.91 19.29 -10.67
CA MET A 84 -6.51 20.70 -10.64
C MET A 84 -6.58 21.33 -12.04
N HIS A 85 -6.09 20.62 -13.07
CA HIS A 85 -6.20 21.10 -14.45
C HIS A 85 -7.66 21.26 -14.92
N CYS A 86 -8.57 20.41 -14.45
CA CYS A 86 -10.00 20.59 -14.70
C CYS A 86 -10.57 21.84 -14.00
N ASN A 87 -10.13 22.11 -12.77
CA ASN A 87 -10.51 23.34 -12.06
C ASN A 87 -10.03 24.59 -12.83
N ASP A 88 -8.80 24.59 -13.31
CA ASP A 88 -8.25 25.71 -14.09
C ASP A 88 -9.10 25.96 -15.35
N LYS A 89 -9.44 24.91 -16.10
CA LYS A 89 -10.32 25.01 -17.28
C LYS A 89 -11.72 25.54 -16.94
N ALA A 90 -12.28 25.10 -15.82
CA ALA A 90 -13.58 25.59 -15.37
C ALA A 90 -13.52 27.08 -15.03
N LYS A 91 -12.45 27.51 -14.36
CA LYS A 91 -12.20 28.91 -14.01
C LYS A 91 -12.01 29.77 -15.27
N ASP A 92 -11.17 29.34 -16.21
CA ASP A 92 -10.94 30.04 -17.47
C ASP A 92 -12.26 30.20 -18.26
N LEU A 93 -13.09 29.15 -18.28
CA LEU A 93 -14.39 29.20 -18.93
C LEU A 93 -15.34 30.19 -18.25
N PHE A 94 -15.36 30.20 -16.91
CA PHE A 94 -16.14 31.18 -16.14
C PHE A 94 -15.69 32.62 -16.41
N ASP A 95 -14.38 32.88 -16.35
CA ASP A 95 -13.78 34.19 -16.59
C ASP A 95 -14.03 34.70 -18.03
N SER A 96 -14.23 33.79 -18.98
CA SER A 96 -14.63 34.14 -20.37
C SER A 96 -16.09 34.60 -20.52
N GLY A 97 -16.87 34.61 -19.44
CA GLY A 97 -18.27 35.03 -19.41
C GLY A 97 -19.27 33.89 -19.63
N ALA A 98 -18.85 32.63 -19.56
CA ALA A 98 -19.76 31.50 -19.63
C ALA A 98 -20.67 31.44 -18.39
N LYS A 99 -21.90 30.96 -18.59
CA LYS A 99 -22.86 30.80 -17.49
C LYS A 99 -22.51 29.57 -16.63
N GLU A 100 -22.83 29.67 -15.34
CA GLU A 100 -22.69 28.60 -14.33
C GLU A 100 -23.04 27.18 -14.82
N PRO A 101 -24.16 26.93 -15.54
CA PRO A 101 -24.47 25.57 -16.01
C PRO A 101 -23.43 25.00 -16.99
N ALA A 102 -22.85 25.83 -17.84
CA ALA A 102 -21.83 25.41 -18.79
C ALA A 102 -20.51 25.09 -18.10
N VAL A 103 -20.12 25.89 -17.10
CA VAL A 103 -18.92 25.67 -16.28
C VAL A 103 -19.05 24.37 -15.49
N ARG A 104 -20.22 24.13 -14.88
CA ARG A 104 -20.51 22.87 -14.17
C ARG A 104 -20.43 21.65 -15.08
N ALA A 105 -21.01 21.72 -16.28
CA ALA A 105 -20.98 20.62 -17.24
C ALA A 105 -19.55 20.32 -17.73
N LEU A 106 -18.74 21.37 -17.97
CA LEU A 106 -17.31 21.21 -18.30
C LEU A 106 -16.56 20.50 -17.17
N MET A 107 -16.76 20.95 -15.93
CA MET A 107 -16.07 20.39 -14.78
C MET A 107 -16.40 18.91 -14.59
N GLU A 108 -17.68 18.56 -14.69
CA GLU A 108 -18.15 17.18 -14.57
C GLU A 108 -17.55 16.26 -15.64
N SER A 109 -17.59 16.69 -16.91
CA SER A 109 -17.02 15.92 -18.03
C SER A 109 -15.50 15.77 -17.92
N CYS A 110 -14.80 16.85 -17.56
CA CYS A 110 -13.34 16.84 -17.41
C CYS A 110 -12.90 15.89 -16.29
N VAL A 111 -13.50 16.00 -15.10
CA VAL A 111 -13.17 15.12 -13.96
C VAL A 111 -13.55 13.67 -14.26
N GLY A 112 -14.68 13.43 -14.92
CA GLY A 112 -15.08 12.09 -15.35
C GLY A 112 -14.03 11.43 -16.24
N THR A 113 -13.60 12.15 -17.29
CA THR A 113 -12.53 11.69 -18.20
C THR A 113 -11.22 11.47 -17.45
N CYS A 114 -10.85 12.40 -16.57
CA CYS A 114 -9.65 12.29 -15.73
C CYS A 114 -9.62 10.99 -14.91
N VAL A 115 -10.74 10.67 -14.25
CA VAL A 115 -10.90 9.46 -13.46
C VAL A 115 -10.83 8.21 -14.33
N ASP A 116 -11.55 8.20 -15.45
CA ASP A 116 -11.57 7.07 -16.37
C ASP A 116 -10.16 6.76 -16.90
N ASP A 117 -9.45 7.79 -17.36
CA ASP A 117 -8.08 7.67 -17.86
C ASP A 117 -7.15 7.08 -16.80
N HIS A 118 -7.26 7.51 -15.54
CA HIS A 118 -6.39 7.03 -14.47
C HIS A 118 -6.77 5.61 -14.01
N ILE A 119 -8.06 5.29 -13.88
CA ILE A 119 -8.52 3.93 -13.55
C ILE A 119 -8.02 2.93 -14.61
N ASN A 120 -8.04 3.32 -15.89
CA ASN A 120 -7.55 2.47 -16.98
C ASN A 120 -6.04 2.16 -16.90
N LEU A 121 -5.26 2.91 -16.12
CA LEU A 121 -3.84 2.63 -15.88
C LEU A 121 -3.60 1.61 -14.76
N LEU A 122 -4.55 1.47 -13.83
CA LEU A 122 -4.41 0.58 -12.67
C LEU A 122 -4.07 -0.86 -13.04
N PRO A 123 -4.67 -1.50 -14.06
CA PRO A 123 -4.31 -2.88 -14.42
C PRO A 123 -2.84 -3.03 -14.84
N SER A 124 -2.30 -2.07 -15.58
CA SER A 124 -0.89 -2.12 -15.98
C SER A 124 0.03 -1.85 -14.80
N MET A 125 -0.34 -0.93 -13.91
CA MET A 125 0.41 -0.63 -12.69
C MET A 125 0.44 -1.84 -11.76
N THR A 126 -0.72 -2.48 -11.56
CA THR A 126 -0.88 -3.72 -10.80
C THR A 126 0.06 -4.81 -11.30
N ARG A 127 0.12 -5.04 -12.62
CA ARG A 127 1.03 -6.04 -13.21
C ARG A 127 2.49 -5.75 -12.88
N LYS A 128 2.94 -4.51 -13.10
CA LYS A 128 4.32 -4.09 -12.78
C LYS A 128 4.65 -4.25 -11.30
N LEU A 129 3.71 -3.91 -10.41
CA LEU A 129 3.86 -4.12 -8.97
C LEU A 129 3.99 -5.60 -8.63
N LYS A 130 3.13 -6.47 -9.19
CA LYS A 130 3.23 -7.93 -8.99
C LYS A 130 4.58 -8.49 -9.43
N ASP A 131 5.07 -8.07 -10.60
CA ASP A 131 6.37 -8.50 -11.13
C ASP A 131 7.51 -8.05 -10.20
N SER A 132 7.45 -6.79 -9.73
CA SER A 132 8.45 -6.23 -8.83
C SER A 132 8.46 -6.94 -7.47
N LEU A 133 7.28 -7.22 -6.92
CA LEU A 133 7.11 -7.98 -5.68
C LEU A 133 7.55 -9.44 -5.82
N GLY A 134 7.36 -10.05 -6.99
CA GLY A 134 7.84 -11.39 -7.32
C GLY A 134 9.37 -11.47 -7.41
N GLY A 135 10.03 -10.37 -7.80
CA GLY A 135 11.48 -10.28 -7.91
C GLY A 135 12.21 -9.97 -6.59
N LEU A 136 11.49 -9.62 -5.51
CA LEU A 136 12.13 -9.33 -4.22
C LEU A 136 12.74 -10.61 -3.61
N PRO A 137 13.92 -10.51 -2.98
CA PRO A 137 14.58 -11.65 -2.36
C PRO A 137 13.66 -12.24 -1.29
N GLN A 138 13.45 -13.54 -1.38
CA GLN A 138 12.72 -14.31 -0.37
C GLN A 138 13.77 -14.82 0.62
N ASN A 139 13.66 -14.45 1.89
CA ASN A 139 14.56 -14.93 2.92
C ASN A 139 14.41 -16.46 3.06
N THR A 140 15.24 -17.21 2.34
CA THR A 140 15.32 -18.68 2.39
C THR A 140 16.47 -19.16 3.27
N ASP A 141 16.96 -18.32 4.18
CA ASP A 141 18.05 -18.64 5.11
C ASP A 141 17.58 -19.46 6.34
N SER A 142 16.77 -20.50 6.11
CA SER A 142 16.55 -21.59 7.08
C SER A 142 17.30 -22.88 6.69
N GLN A 143 18.12 -22.87 5.63
CA GLN A 143 18.90 -24.04 5.19
C GLN A 143 20.42 -23.85 5.30
N SER A 144 20.94 -23.52 6.48
CA SER A 144 22.30 -23.96 6.87
C SER A 144 22.53 -23.81 8.37
N LEU A 145 22.01 -24.74 9.18
CA LEU A 145 22.60 -25.21 10.45
C LEU A 145 21.63 -26.21 11.09
N GLY A 146 21.54 -27.40 10.48
CA GLY A 146 20.97 -28.55 11.16
C GLY A 146 21.94 -29.05 12.22
N SER A 147 21.59 -28.90 13.50
CA SER A 147 21.83 -29.91 14.56
C SER A 147 21.37 -29.41 15.93
N ALA A 148 20.29 -30.00 16.44
CA ALA A 148 20.00 -30.36 17.85
C ALA A 148 18.47 -30.44 17.99
N LYS A 149 17.85 -31.58 17.71
CA LYS A 149 17.50 -32.62 18.69
C LYS A 149 16.78 -32.10 19.92
N ASP A 150 15.51 -32.52 20.01
CA ASP A 150 14.74 -32.80 21.22
C ASP A 150 14.71 -31.72 22.30
N LEU A 151 13.62 -30.95 22.36
CA LEU A 151 13.06 -30.59 23.66
C LEU A 151 11.53 -30.42 23.62
N LYS A 152 10.91 -31.38 24.31
CA LYS A 152 9.56 -31.49 24.84
C LYS A 152 8.84 -30.15 25.07
N MET A 153 7.68 -30.01 24.45
CA MET A 153 6.70 -28.95 24.71
C MET A 153 6.04 -29.20 26.07
N ASP A 154 6.25 -28.29 27.02
CA ASP A 154 5.42 -28.18 28.22
C ASP A 154 4.77 -26.79 28.25
N GLY A 155 3.46 -26.81 28.51
CA GLY A 155 2.56 -25.68 28.30
C GLY A 155 2.84 -24.45 29.14
N GLY A 156 2.65 -23.28 28.53
CA GLY A 156 2.71 -21.99 29.20
C GLY A 156 1.71 -21.02 28.58
N LYS A 157 0.75 -20.57 29.37
CA LYS A 157 -0.35 -19.65 29.03
C LYS A 157 0.15 -18.42 28.25
N GLY A 158 -0.41 -18.21 27.05
CA GLY A 158 -0.20 -17.00 26.26
C GLY A 158 -0.84 -15.79 26.94
N LEU A 159 -0.01 -14.82 27.33
CA LEU A 159 -0.46 -13.47 27.66
C LEU A 159 -0.91 -12.76 26.38
N ALA A 160 -2.06 -12.12 26.51
CA ALA A 160 -2.61 -11.17 25.56
C ALA A 160 -1.67 -9.96 25.38
N GLY A 161 -1.67 -9.42 24.16
CA GLY A 161 -1.19 -8.07 23.91
C GLY A 161 -0.44 -7.96 22.60
N LEU A 162 -1.11 -7.44 21.57
CA LEU A 162 -0.65 -6.32 20.75
C LEU A 162 -1.76 -5.93 19.77
N HIS A 163 -2.23 -4.70 19.92
CA HIS A 163 -3.28 -4.07 19.12
C HIS A 163 -2.86 -3.88 17.66
N PRO A 164 -3.82 -3.87 16.72
CA PRO A 164 -3.59 -3.50 15.33
C PRO A 164 -3.64 -1.97 15.16
N HIS A 165 -2.48 -1.33 15.01
CA HIS A 165 -2.40 0.03 14.44
C HIS A 165 -1.82 -0.05 13.02
N SER A 166 -2.68 -0.31 12.05
CA SER A 166 -2.44 0.09 10.65
C SER A 166 -3.74 0.05 9.85
N ALA A 167 -4.64 1.01 10.12
CA ALA A 167 -5.77 1.29 9.25
C ALA A 167 -6.22 2.77 9.28
N ALA A 168 -5.59 3.63 10.09
CA ALA A 168 -6.11 4.96 10.39
C ALA A 168 -5.29 6.13 9.82
N SER A 169 -4.44 5.92 8.81
CA SER A 169 -3.63 7.00 8.23
C SER A 169 -4.07 7.50 6.85
N PHE A 170 -5.18 7.00 6.30
CA PHE A 170 -5.63 7.39 4.95
C PHE A 170 -6.76 8.42 4.91
N SER A 171 -7.07 9.07 6.03
CA SER A 171 -8.04 10.17 6.05
C SER A 171 -7.51 11.32 6.87
N ARG A 172 -6.76 12.20 6.21
CA ARG A 172 -6.62 13.63 6.53
C ARG A 172 -5.61 14.20 5.55
N HIS A 173 -6.10 14.88 4.52
CA HIS A 173 -5.53 16.10 3.93
C HIS A 173 -6.49 16.58 2.84
N LEU A 174 -7.52 17.33 3.26
CA LEU A 174 -8.17 18.37 2.45
C LEU A 174 -8.50 19.54 3.39
N PRO A 175 -8.34 20.80 2.93
CA PRO A 175 -8.42 21.99 3.74
C PRO A 175 -9.88 22.33 4.06
N GLU A 176 -10.16 22.73 5.30
CA GLU A 176 -11.45 23.30 5.68
C GLU A 176 -11.46 24.79 5.35
N ASP A 177 -12.39 25.17 4.46
CA ASP A 177 -12.78 26.55 4.17
C ASP A 177 -13.42 27.19 5.41
N HIS A 178 -12.90 28.35 5.78
CA HIS A 178 -13.47 29.26 6.76
C HIS A 178 -14.70 29.99 6.20
N PRO A 179 -15.67 30.38 7.03
CA PRO A 179 -16.34 31.67 6.90
C PRO A 179 -15.53 32.79 7.57
#